data_AF-A0A7V7ARM6-F1
#
_entry.id   AF-A0A7V7ARM6-F1
#
_cell.length_a   1.000
_cell.length_b   1.000
_cell.length_c   1.000
_cell.angle_alpha   90.00
_cell.angle_beta   90.00
_cell.angle_gamma   90.00
#
_symmetry.space_group_name_H-M   'P 1'
#
loop_
_entity.id
_entity.type
_entity.pdbx_description
1 polymer ?
#
loop_
_entity_poly.entity_id
_entity_poly.type
_entity_poly.pdbx_seq_one_letter_code
_entity_poly.pdbx_strand_id
1 'polypeptide(L)'
;VAQQVARNREFYRRRFGAEKFIGYFQSYSNTYLPVEQFRRNLLAACGEDIVGISVSTRPDCVTEGYLDALEEISREQGVDINVELGLQTVNYRTLKKINRGHTLAEFVDAVDRVKAREFEVCVHMILNLPWDDIEDVIEGAKFLSAFHVDYVKLHSLYVVEGTKLAEMYTAGEIQVCSLDEYIERVGAFIRYLRPETVIQRLAAKGPKGRVLFCNWGLDYRQVVQTIEKYLETMDICQGMDFNYL
;
A
#
# COMPACT_ATOMS: atom_id res chain seq x y z
N VAL A 1 3.77 -22.62 -0.74
CA VAL A 1 2.82 -21.70 -0.04
C VAL A 1 2.26 -22.33 1.22
N ALA A 2 1.55 -23.47 1.14
CA ALA A 2 0.92 -24.12 2.31
C ALA A 2 1.83 -24.27 3.55
N GLN A 3 3.06 -24.75 3.39
CA GLN A 3 4.01 -24.88 4.52
C GLN A 3 4.35 -23.54 5.18
N GLN A 4 4.50 -22.47 4.40
CA GLN A 4 4.77 -21.13 4.91
C GLN A 4 3.55 -20.59 5.69
N VAL A 5 2.35 -20.79 5.15
CA VAL A 5 1.09 -20.40 5.79
C VAL A 5 0.91 -21.15 7.12
N ALA A 6 1.08 -22.47 7.13
CA ALA A 6 0.98 -23.29 8.34
C ALA A 6 1.97 -22.82 9.43
N ARG A 7 3.24 -22.63 9.08
CA ARG A 7 4.28 -22.16 10.02
C ARG A 7 3.94 -20.78 10.60
N ASN A 8 3.50 -19.85 9.76
CA ASN A 8 3.16 -18.50 10.21
C ASN A 8 1.90 -18.51 11.09
N ARG A 9 0.87 -19.27 10.71
CA ARG A 9 -0.36 -19.44 11.52
C ARG A 9 -0.05 -19.95 12.92
N GLU A 10 0.78 -20.99 13.03
CA GLU A 10 1.19 -21.53 14.34
C GLU A 10 1.91 -20.48 15.19
N PHE A 11 2.82 -19.71 14.59
CA PHE A 11 3.53 -18.63 15.29
C PHE A 11 2.56 -17.55 15.80
N TYR A 12 1.67 -17.05 14.94
CA TYR A 12 0.75 -15.96 15.32
C TYR A 12 -0.34 -16.44 16.29
N ARG A 13 -0.82 -17.68 16.16
CA ARG A 13 -1.75 -18.30 17.12
C ARG A 13 -1.12 -18.42 18.51
N ARG A 14 0.12 -18.91 18.60
CA ARG A 14 0.86 -19.02 19.89
C ARG A 14 1.19 -17.66 20.51
N ARG A 15 1.59 -16.69 19.69
CA ARG A 15 2.09 -15.40 20.19
C ARG A 15 0.98 -14.40 20.53
N PHE A 16 -0.12 -14.42 19.78
CA PHE A 16 -1.17 -13.38 19.86
C PHE A 16 -2.57 -13.94 20.07
N GLY A 17 -2.74 -15.27 20.16
CA GLY A 17 -4.07 -15.89 20.26
C GLY A 17 -4.91 -15.70 18.99
N ALA A 18 -4.28 -15.47 17.84
CA ALA A 18 -4.99 -15.25 16.58
C ALA A 18 -5.73 -16.53 16.14
N GLU A 19 -7.04 -16.39 15.88
CA GLU A 19 -7.90 -17.50 15.45
C GLU A 19 -8.21 -17.46 13.96
N LYS A 20 -8.20 -16.27 13.34
CA LYS A 20 -8.49 -16.02 11.93
C LYS A 20 -7.31 -15.30 11.28
N PHE A 21 -7.14 -15.53 9.98
CA PHE A 21 -5.99 -15.07 9.21
C PHE A 21 -6.40 -14.55 7.83
N ILE A 22 -5.59 -13.62 7.31
CA ILE A 22 -5.64 -13.18 5.93
C ILE A 22 -4.36 -13.63 5.23
N GLY A 23 -4.48 -14.32 4.10
CA GLY A 23 -3.35 -14.72 3.28
C GLY A 23 -2.80 -13.54 2.49
N TYR A 24 -1.66 -12.99 2.89
CA TYR A 24 -1.10 -11.79 2.25
C TYR A 24 0.04 -12.12 1.28
N PHE A 25 -0.22 -11.95 -0.01
CA PHE A 25 0.71 -12.09 -1.12
C PHE A 25 1.34 -10.73 -1.42
N GLN A 26 2.44 -10.42 -0.72
CA GLN A 26 3.06 -9.09 -0.75
C GLN A 26 4.15 -8.92 -1.81
N SER A 27 5.02 -9.92 -1.97
CA SER A 27 6.31 -9.73 -2.63
C SER A 27 6.18 -9.59 -4.14
N TYR A 28 6.71 -8.50 -4.68
CA TYR A 28 6.70 -8.18 -6.12
C TYR A 28 5.27 -8.12 -6.69
N SER A 29 5.15 -8.20 -8.01
CA SER A 29 3.85 -8.46 -8.65
C SER A 29 3.60 -9.96 -8.59
N ASN A 30 2.74 -10.42 -7.67
CA ASN A 30 2.32 -11.82 -7.64
C ASN A 30 1.63 -12.24 -8.94
N THR A 31 1.05 -11.27 -9.66
CA THR A 31 0.47 -11.39 -10.99
C THR A 31 1.50 -11.28 -12.12
N TYR A 32 2.78 -11.52 -11.84
CA TYR A 32 3.80 -11.78 -12.87
C TYR A 32 4.01 -13.28 -13.13
N LEU A 33 3.55 -14.12 -12.21
CA LEU A 33 3.56 -15.58 -12.38
C LEU A 33 2.49 -15.99 -13.39
N PRO A 34 2.69 -17.06 -14.19
CA PRO A 34 1.62 -17.61 -15.01
C PRO A 34 0.34 -17.82 -14.19
N VAL A 35 -0.83 -17.46 -14.75
CA VAL A 35 -2.13 -17.47 -14.05
C VAL A 35 -2.39 -18.79 -13.32
N GLU A 36 -2.08 -19.93 -13.95
CA GLU A 36 -2.21 -21.26 -13.33
C GLU A 36 -1.33 -21.46 -12.09
N GLN A 37 -0.12 -20.90 -12.09
CA GLN A 37 0.74 -20.93 -10.90
C GLN A 37 0.20 -19.99 -9.81
N PHE A 38 -0.31 -18.82 -10.19
CA PHE A 38 -0.95 -17.89 -9.28
C PHE A 38 -2.18 -18.52 -8.59
N ARG A 39 -3.09 -19.12 -9.37
CA ARG A 39 -4.26 -19.86 -8.85
C ARG A 39 -3.85 -20.97 -7.87
N ARG A 40 -2.87 -21.81 -8.23
CA ARG A 40 -2.36 -22.86 -7.33
C ARG A 40 -1.80 -22.30 -6.02
N ASN A 41 -1.15 -21.14 -6.08
CA ASN A 41 -0.60 -20.49 -4.90
C ASN A 41 -1.72 -19.95 -3.99
N LEU A 42 -2.76 -19.33 -4.56
CA LEU A 42 -3.94 -18.86 -3.82
C LEU A 42 -4.65 -20.02 -3.12
N LEU A 43 -4.95 -21.09 -3.85
CA LEU A 43 -5.60 -22.28 -3.29
C LEU A 43 -4.76 -22.88 -2.16
N ALA A 44 -3.44 -22.97 -2.32
CA ALA A 44 -2.54 -23.47 -1.29
C ALA A 44 -2.41 -22.56 -0.05
N ALA A 45 -2.92 -21.33 -0.10
CA ALA A 45 -3.01 -20.45 1.07
C ALA A 45 -4.36 -20.53 1.80
N CYS A 46 -5.39 -21.12 1.19
CA CYS A 46 -6.72 -21.26 1.78
C CYS A 46 -6.75 -22.32 2.89
N GLY A 47 -7.75 -22.23 3.75
CA GLY A 47 -8.00 -23.14 4.87
C GLY A 47 -9.11 -22.60 5.78
N GLU A 48 -9.59 -23.42 6.71
CA GLU A 48 -10.77 -23.12 7.55
C GLU A 48 -10.69 -21.80 8.35
N ASP A 49 -9.49 -21.40 8.78
CA ASP A 49 -9.25 -20.16 9.53
C ASP A 49 -8.71 -19.01 8.66
N ILE A 50 -8.69 -19.17 7.34
CA ILE A 50 -8.31 -18.12 6.38
C ILE A 50 -9.61 -17.48 5.91
N VAL A 51 -9.84 -16.23 6.31
CA VAL A 51 -11.08 -15.50 6.00
C VAL A 51 -10.95 -14.55 4.82
N GLY A 52 -9.72 -14.28 4.39
CA GLY A 52 -9.47 -13.41 3.26
C GLY A 52 -8.11 -13.63 2.63
N ILE A 53 -7.96 -13.12 1.42
CA ILE A 53 -6.70 -13.09 0.69
C ILE A 53 -6.46 -11.66 0.24
N SER A 54 -5.28 -11.14 0.56
CA SER A 54 -4.78 -9.88 0.03
C SER A 54 -3.69 -10.13 -1.00
N VAL A 55 -3.83 -9.57 -2.19
CA VAL A 55 -2.85 -9.68 -3.27
C VAL A 55 -2.31 -8.31 -3.64
N SER A 56 -1.03 -8.07 -3.36
CA SER A 56 -0.32 -6.88 -3.80
C SER A 56 0.20 -7.05 -5.22
N THR A 57 -0.03 -6.04 -6.06
CA THR A 57 0.46 -5.98 -7.43
C THR A 57 0.63 -4.55 -7.96
N ARG A 58 1.16 -4.42 -9.18
CA ARG A 58 1.14 -3.15 -9.92
C ARG A 58 -0.18 -3.01 -10.68
N PRO A 59 -0.68 -1.78 -10.83
CA PRO A 59 -1.85 -1.49 -11.67
C PRO A 59 -1.83 -2.12 -13.06
N ASP A 60 -0.73 -1.98 -13.79
CA ASP A 60 -0.57 -2.51 -15.15
C ASP A 60 -0.50 -4.05 -15.23
N CYS A 61 -0.49 -4.74 -14.09
CA CYS A 61 -0.45 -6.21 -14.01
C CYS A 61 -1.80 -6.81 -13.58
N VAL A 62 -2.88 -6.02 -13.55
CA VAL A 62 -4.24 -6.48 -13.26
C VAL A 62 -4.93 -6.83 -14.57
N THR A 63 -4.96 -8.12 -14.92
CA THR A 63 -5.62 -8.62 -16.13
C THR A 63 -6.81 -9.49 -15.76
N GLU A 64 -7.76 -9.67 -16.68
CA GLU A 64 -8.96 -10.50 -16.47
C GLU A 64 -8.61 -11.90 -15.95
N GLY A 65 -7.59 -12.56 -16.51
CA GLY A 65 -7.22 -13.90 -16.08
C GLY A 65 -6.80 -14.00 -14.61
N TYR A 66 -6.19 -12.96 -14.03
CA TYR A 66 -5.89 -12.94 -12.60
C TYR A 66 -7.12 -12.65 -11.75
N LEU A 67 -8.02 -11.78 -12.23
CA LEU A 67 -9.27 -11.47 -11.55
C LEU A 67 -10.23 -12.66 -11.55
N ASP A 68 -10.32 -13.39 -12.67
CA ASP A 68 -11.09 -14.63 -12.79
C ASP A 68 -10.60 -15.68 -11.79
N ALA A 69 -9.27 -15.83 -11.65
CA ALA A 69 -8.70 -16.74 -10.67
C ALA A 69 -9.01 -16.31 -9.22
N LEU A 70 -9.02 -15.01 -8.93
CA LEU A 70 -9.41 -14.50 -7.60
C LEU A 70 -10.89 -14.72 -7.31
N GLU A 71 -11.76 -14.51 -8.30
CA GLU A 71 -13.21 -14.70 -8.19
C GLU A 71 -13.57 -16.18 -8.00
N GLU A 72 -12.94 -17.07 -8.75
CA GLU A 72 -13.08 -18.51 -8.53
C GLU A 72 -12.69 -18.90 -7.10
N ILE A 73 -11.54 -18.43 -6.61
CA ILE A 73 -11.08 -18.73 -5.25
C ILE A 73 -12.02 -18.15 -4.21
N SER A 74 -12.46 -16.90 -4.37
CA SER A 74 -13.40 -16.26 -3.46
C SER A 74 -14.68 -17.08 -3.32
N ARG A 75 -15.28 -17.47 -4.46
CA ARG A 75 -16.52 -18.25 -4.51
C ARG A 75 -16.34 -19.67 -3.98
N GLU A 76 -15.27 -20.36 -4.37
CA GLU A 76 -15.04 -21.76 -3.99
C GLU A 76 -14.64 -21.93 -2.54
N GLN A 77 -13.89 -20.98 -1.98
CA GLN A 77 -13.33 -21.06 -0.62
C GLN A 77 -14.08 -20.19 0.38
N GLY A 78 -14.98 -19.30 -0.07
CA GLY A 78 -15.75 -18.40 0.79
C GLY A 78 -14.87 -17.38 1.50
N VAL A 79 -13.87 -16.85 0.81
CA VAL A 79 -12.90 -15.88 1.37
C VAL A 79 -13.04 -14.51 0.71
N ASP A 80 -12.84 -13.46 1.51
CA ASP A 80 -12.82 -12.08 1.03
C ASP A 80 -11.56 -11.80 0.22
N ILE A 81 -11.67 -10.97 -0.82
CA ILE A 81 -10.53 -10.60 -1.66
C ILE A 81 -10.25 -9.11 -1.55
N ASN A 82 -8.99 -8.80 -1.27
CA ASN A 82 -8.44 -7.45 -1.30
C ASN A 82 -7.30 -7.38 -2.32
N VAL A 83 -7.36 -6.44 -3.25
CA VAL A 83 -6.29 -6.19 -4.22
C VAL A 83 -5.54 -4.92 -3.83
N GLU A 84 -4.25 -5.06 -3.51
CA GLU A 84 -3.40 -3.93 -3.15
C GLU A 84 -2.64 -3.41 -4.37
N LEU A 85 -2.91 -2.16 -4.74
CA LEU A 85 -2.36 -1.50 -5.92
C LEU A 85 -1.24 -0.53 -5.52
N GLY A 86 -0.06 -0.79 -6.07
CA GLY A 86 1.11 0.03 -5.85
C GLY A 86 1.15 1.31 -6.67
N LEU A 87 0.27 2.30 -6.40
CA LEU A 87 0.23 3.61 -7.08
C LEU A 87 1.46 4.49 -6.78
N GLN A 88 1.84 4.59 -5.51
CA GLN A 88 2.91 5.42 -4.95
C GLN A 88 2.62 6.92 -4.92
N THR A 89 2.18 7.51 -6.03
CA THR A 89 1.82 8.93 -6.12
C THR A 89 0.86 9.16 -7.28
N VAL A 90 0.04 10.19 -7.19
CA VAL A 90 -0.80 10.63 -8.32
C VAL A 90 -0.03 11.49 -9.33
N ASN A 91 1.16 11.97 -8.97
CA ASN A 91 1.98 12.79 -9.84
C ASN A 91 2.65 11.93 -10.92
N TYR A 92 2.10 11.93 -12.14
CA TYR A 92 2.61 11.14 -13.27
C TYR A 92 4.06 11.49 -13.65
N ARG A 93 4.52 12.73 -13.37
CA ARG A 93 5.91 13.12 -13.61
C ARG A 93 6.84 12.44 -12.60
N THR A 94 6.42 12.35 -11.35
CA THR A 94 7.15 11.62 -10.32
C THR A 94 7.16 10.12 -10.59
N LEU A 95 6.03 9.53 -11.02
CA LEU A 95 5.97 8.13 -11.48
C LEU A 95 7.02 7.85 -12.57
N LYS A 96 7.17 8.75 -13.54
CA LYS A 96 8.20 8.64 -14.57
C LYS A 96 9.61 8.73 -14.00
N LYS A 97 9.87 9.63 -13.05
CA LYS A 97 11.19 9.79 -12.41
C LYS A 97 11.62 8.56 -11.62
N ILE A 98 10.68 7.91 -10.93
CA ILE A 98 10.95 6.65 -10.22
C ILE A 98 10.89 5.42 -11.13
N ASN A 99 10.83 5.63 -12.45
CA ASN A 99 10.76 4.60 -13.47
C ASN A 99 9.63 3.58 -13.23
N ARG A 100 8.43 4.10 -12.93
CA ARG A 100 7.26 3.27 -12.73
C ARG A 100 6.70 2.80 -14.09
N GLY A 101 6.33 1.52 -14.16
CA GLY A 101 5.82 0.88 -15.38
C GLY A 101 4.34 1.14 -15.69
N HIS A 102 3.70 2.05 -14.96
CA HIS A 102 2.29 2.41 -15.12
C HIS A 102 2.11 3.90 -14.84
N THR A 103 1.00 4.47 -15.31
CA THR A 103 0.55 5.82 -15.01
C THR A 103 -0.78 5.79 -14.25
N LEU A 104 -1.47 6.93 -14.20
CA LEU A 104 -2.80 7.04 -13.61
C LEU A 104 -3.86 6.27 -14.42
N ALA A 105 -3.73 6.18 -15.75
CA ALA A 105 -4.74 5.54 -16.58
C ALA A 105 -4.84 4.05 -16.28
N GLU A 106 -3.70 3.35 -16.21
CA GLU A 106 -3.67 1.93 -15.82
C GLU A 106 -4.11 1.73 -14.37
N PHE A 107 -3.90 2.71 -13.48
CA PHE A 107 -4.44 2.67 -12.12
C PHE A 107 -5.96 2.74 -12.10
N VAL A 108 -6.56 3.69 -12.81
CA VAL A 108 -8.02 3.82 -12.88
C VAL A 108 -8.65 2.56 -13.48
N ASP A 109 -8.11 2.07 -14.60
CA ASP A 109 -8.58 0.82 -15.23
C ASP A 109 -8.49 -0.37 -14.26
N ALA A 110 -7.40 -0.50 -13.52
CA ALA A 110 -7.25 -1.57 -12.53
C ALA A 110 -8.26 -1.46 -11.38
N VAL A 111 -8.50 -0.26 -10.86
CA VAL A 111 -9.50 -0.03 -9.79
C VAL A 111 -10.90 -0.39 -10.27
N ASP A 112 -11.29 0.07 -11.46
CA ASP A 112 -12.61 -0.19 -12.03
C ASP A 112 -12.84 -1.69 -12.23
N ARG A 113 -11.85 -2.42 -12.77
CA ARG A 113 -11.94 -3.87 -12.95
C ARG A 113 -12.03 -4.63 -11.63
N VAL A 114 -11.25 -4.24 -10.62
CA VAL A 114 -11.28 -4.88 -9.30
C VAL A 114 -12.64 -4.65 -8.63
N LYS A 115 -13.14 -3.41 -8.63
CA LYS A 115 -14.44 -3.07 -8.04
C LYS A 115 -15.62 -3.68 -8.79
N ALA A 116 -15.50 -3.90 -10.11
CA ALA A 116 -16.51 -4.63 -10.89
C ALA A 116 -16.69 -6.10 -10.45
N ARG A 117 -15.70 -6.67 -9.74
CA ARG A 117 -15.79 -8.00 -9.09
C ARG A 117 -16.20 -7.93 -7.62
N GLU A 118 -16.60 -6.76 -7.13
CA GLU A 118 -16.93 -6.50 -5.73
C GLU A 118 -15.77 -6.77 -4.76
N PHE A 119 -14.53 -6.77 -5.26
CA PHE A 119 -13.34 -6.88 -4.42
C PHE A 119 -12.95 -5.55 -3.81
N GLU A 120 -12.34 -5.63 -2.64
CA GLU A 120 -11.82 -4.45 -1.96
C GLU A 120 -10.51 -3.98 -2.60
N VAL A 121 -10.30 -2.67 -2.62
CA VAL A 121 -9.08 -2.05 -3.16
C VAL A 121 -8.28 -1.41 -2.03
N CYS A 122 -7.02 -1.80 -1.91
CA CYS A 122 -6.03 -1.13 -1.09
C CYS A 122 -5.02 -0.37 -1.94
N VAL A 123 -4.66 0.86 -1.59
CA VAL A 123 -3.70 1.65 -2.38
C VAL A 123 -2.48 2.03 -1.54
N HIS A 124 -1.30 1.85 -2.14
CA HIS A 124 -0.04 2.26 -1.51
C HIS A 124 0.33 3.67 -1.97
N MET A 125 0.59 4.56 -1.03
CA MET A 125 1.05 5.93 -1.28
C MET A 125 2.36 6.21 -0.53
N ILE A 126 3.30 6.92 -1.16
CA ILE A 126 4.54 7.41 -0.55
C ILE A 126 4.44 8.93 -0.47
N LEU A 127 4.31 9.47 0.73
CA LEU A 127 4.00 10.90 0.90
C LEU A 127 5.23 11.81 0.91
N ASN A 128 6.44 11.27 0.87
CA ASN A 128 7.69 12.05 0.83
C ASN A 128 8.60 11.66 -0.35
N LEU A 129 8.02 11.42 -1.53
CA LEU A 129 8.83 11.37 -2.75
C LEU A 129 9.49 12.74 -2.97
N PRO A 130 10.78 12.82 -3.35
CA PRO A 130 11.53 14.08 -3.40
C PRO A 130 11.01 15.12 -4.40
N TRP A 131 10.11 14.71 -5.28
CA TRP A 131 9.55 15.56 -6.34
C TRP A 131 8.08 15.90 -6.14
N ASP A 132 7.47 15.32 -5.10
CA ASP A 132 6.11 15.62 -4.73
C ASP A 132 6.10 16.69 -3.64
N ASP A 133 5.14 17.60 -3.71
CA ASP A 133 4.87 18.60 -2.69
C ASP A 133 3.58 18.31 -1.90
N ILE A 134 3.11 19.28 -1.12
CA ILE A 134 1.89 19.13 -0.33
C ILE A 134 0.63 19.08 -1.20
N GLU A 135 0.63 19.74 -2.37
CA GLU A 135 -0.50 19.73 -3.30
C GLU A 135 -0.65 18.33 -3.91
N ASP A 136 0.46 17.70 -4.31
CA ASP A 136 0.45 16.30 -4.79
C ASP A 136 -0.12 15.33 -3.74
N VAL A 137 0.18 15.55 -2.46
CA VAL A 137 -0.33 14.72 -1.35
C VAL A 137 -1.84 14.94 -1.15
N ILE A 138 -2.29 16.19 -1.16
CA ILE A 138 -3.72 16.54 -1.03
C ILE A 138 -4.50 15.98 -2.22
N GLU A 139 -4.04 16.22 -3.45
CA GLU A 139 -4.67 15.68 -4.66
C GLU A 139 -4.63 14.14 -4.68
N GLY A 140 -3.60 13.53 -4.10
CA GLY A 140 -3.56 12.10 -3.83
C GLY A 140 -4.74 11.63 -2.98
N ALA A 141 -5.01 12.29 -1.84
CA ALA A 141 -6.15 11.96 -0.98
C ALA A 141 -7.49 12.16 -1.71
N LYS A 142 -7.65 13.26 -2.44
CA LYS A 142 -8.88 13.55 -3.20
C LYS A 142 -9.13 12.54 -4.30
N PHE A 143 -8.10 12.23 -5.06
CA PHE A 143 -8.14 11.26 -6.14
C PHE A 143 -8.58 9.89 -5.62
N LEU A 144 -7.94 9.35 -4.57
CA LEU A 144 -8.34 8.05 -4.01
C LEU A 144 -9.76 8.06 -3.44
N SER A 145 -10.19 9.20 -2.90
CA SER A 145 -11.55 9.38 -2.40
C SER A 145 -12.59 9.32 -3.52
N ALA A 146 -12.32 9.94 -4.68
CA ALA A 146 -13.20 9.91 -5.84
C ALA A 146 -13.44 8.49 -6.38
N PHE A 147 -12.40 7.65 -6.34
CA PHE A 147 -12.48 6.23 -6.73
C PHE A 147 -12.99 5.31 -5.63
N HIS A 148 -13.48 5.87 -4.52
CA HIS A 148 -14.05 5.12 -3.40
C HIS A 148 -13.12 4.00 -2.90
N VAL A 149 -11.82 4.24 -2.86
CA VAL A 149 -10.84 3.25 -2.39
C VAL A 149 -11.17 2.84 -0.94
N ASP A 150 -11.08 1.55 -0.67
CA ASP A 150 -11.48 0.95 0.61
C ASP A 150 -10.39 1.11 1.65
N TYR A 151 -9.12 0.92 1.26
CA TYR A 151 -7.97 0.99 2.13
C TYR A 151 -6.82 1.82 1.58
N VAL A 152 -6.06 2.48 2.47
CA VAL A 152 -4.78 3.11 2.11
C VAL A 152 -3.67 2.64 3.04
N LYS A 153 -2.50 2.35 2.44
CA LYS A 153 -1.24 2.14 3.14
C LYS A 153 -0.27 3.25 2.81
N LEU A 154 -0.02 4.12 3.79
CA LEU A 154 1.02 5.12 3.68
C LEU A 154 2.40 4.50 3.92
N HIS A 155 3.37 4.98 3.15
CA HIS A 155 4.78 4.63 3.25
C HIS A 155 5.59 5.92 3.45
N SER A 156 6.59 5.82 4.30
CA SER A 156 7.75 6.70 4.27
C SER A 156 8.74 6.12 3.26
N LEU A 157 9.37 6.99 2.48
CA LEU A 157 10.36 6.61 1.47
C LEU A 157 11.58 5.94 2.09
N TYR A 158 12.10 4.92 1.41
CA TYR A 158 13.40 4.33 1.68
C TYR A 158 14.34 4.51 0.50
N VAL A 159 15.57 4.89 0.81
CA VAL A 159 16.66 4.91 -0.16
C VAL A 159 17.52 3.69 0.10
N VAL A 160 17.28 2.62 -0.65
CA VAL A 160 17.99 1.34 -0.52
C VAL A 160 19.27 1.38 -1.34
N GLU A 161 20.40 0.94 -0.78
CA GLU A 161 21.67 0.87 -1.52
C GLU A 161 21.54 0.03 -2.80
N GLY A 162 22.30 0.41 -3.83
CA GLY A 162 22.29 -0.29 -5.12
C GLY A 162 21.07 0.00 -6.00
N THR A 163 20.25 0.99 -5.63
CA THR A 163 19.14 1.48 -6.46
C THR A 163 19.51 2.78 -7.16
N LYS A 164 18.83 3.09 -8.27
CA LYS A 164 19.02 4.38 -8.95
C LYS A 164 18.73 5.58 -8.02
N LEU A 165 17.76 5.43 -7.13
CA LEU A 165 17.43 6.44 -6.13
C LEU A 165 18.59 6.67 -5.15
N ALA A 166 19.31 5.62 -4.76
CA ALA A 166 20.51 5.74 -3.93
C ALA A 166 21.66 6.46 -4.61
N GLU A 167 21.85 6.25 -5.92
CA GLU A 167 22.84 7.01 -6.71
C GLU A 167 22.52 8.50 -6.70
N MET A 168 21.27 8.87 -6.98
CA MET A 168 20.81 10.27 -6.99
C MET A 168 20.94 10.91 -5.60
N TYR A 169 20.58 10.17 -4.55
CA TYR A 169 20.68 10.65 -3.17
C TYR A 169 22.14 10.90 -2.77
N THR A 170 23.04 9.97 -3.11
CA THR A 170 24.48 10.08 -2.81
C THR A 170 25.14 11.23 -3.60
N ALA A 171 24.69 11.46 -4.83
CA ALA A 171 25.14 12.58 -5.67
C ALA A 171 24.57 13.95 -5.24
N GLY A 172 23.63 13.98 -4.28
CA GLY A 172 22.95 15.21 -3.85
C GLY A 172 21.92 15.74 -4.85
N GLU A 173 21.52 14.93 -5.84
CA GLU A 173 20.52 15.30 -6.85
C GLU A 173 19.09 15.29 -6.29
N ILE A 174 18.87 14.56 -5.20
CA ILE A 174 17.61 14.53 -4.46
C ILE A 174 17.88 14.67 -2.97
N GLN A 175 16.90 15.24 -2.27
CA GLN A 175 16.86 15.28 -0.82
C GLN A 175 15.51 14.76 -0.35
N VAL A 176 15.53 13.98 0.73
CA VAL A 176 14.29 13.57 1.38
C VAL A 176 13.90 14.67 2.37
N CYS A 177 12.61 14.97 2.45
CA CYS A 177 12.08 15.98 3.35
C CYS A 177 12.42 15.70 4.83
N SER A 178 12.26 16.70 5.69
CA SER A 178 12.38 16.52 7.13
C SER A 178 11.25 15.62 7.68
N LEU A 179 11.42 15.14 8.92
CA LEU A 179 10.36 14.39 9.60
C LEU A 179 9.11 15.26 9.82
N ASP A 180 9.31 16.52 10.23
CA ASP A 180 8.22 17.46 10.48
C ASP A 180 7.41 17.69 9.19
N GLU A 181 8.08 17.89 8.06
CA GLU A 181 7.42 18.03 6.77
C GLU A 181 6.66 16.75 6.37
N TYR A 182 7.21 15.56 6.64
CA TYR A 182 6.47 14.31 6.39
C TYR A 182 5.21 14.19 7.25
N ILE A 183 5.29 14.58 8.52
CA ILE A 183 4.16 14.54 9.45
C ILE A 183 3.06 15.51 8.98
N GLU A 184 3.43 16.72 8.56
CA GLU A 184 2.49 17.68 7.97
C GLU A 184 1.80 17.12 6.72
N ARG A 185 2.57 16.46 5.84
CA ARG A 185 2.02 15.78 4.66
C ARG A 185 1.06 14.66 5.02
N VAL A 186 1.38 13.82 6.02
CA VAL A 186 0.47 12.78 6.52
C VAL A 186 -0.82 13.40 7.07
N GLY A 187 -0.70 14.48 7.86
CA GLY A 187 -1.85 15.23 8.37
C GLY A 187 -2.74 15.76 7.25
N ALA A 188 -2.15 16.43 6.25
CA ALA A 188 -2.89 16.91 5.09
C ALA A 188 -3.59 15.77 4.34
N PHE A 189 -2.90 14.65 4.08
CA PHE A 189 -3.52 13.50 3.45
C PHE A 189 -4.76 13.01 4.23
N ILE A 190 -4.65 12.87 5.55
CA ILE A 190 -5.75 12.42 6.43
C ILE A 190 -6.93 13.39 6.41
N ARG A 191 -6.68 14.69 6.49
CA ARG A 191 -7.73 15.73 6.50
C ARG A 191 -8.61 15.68 5.25
N TYR A 192 -8.01 15.42 4.09
CA TYR A 192 -8.72 15.39 2.82
C TYR A 192 -9.25 14.00 2.46
N LEU A 193 -8.74 12.91 3.04
CA LEU A 193 -9.19 11.56 2.70
C LEU A 193 -10.65 11.33 3.12
N ARG A 194 -11.41 10.63 2.26
CA ARG A 194 -12.79 10.19 2.53
C ARG A 194 -12.91 9.53 3.92
N PRO A 195 -13.90 9.91 4.76
CA PRO A 195 -14.06 9.36 6.11
C PRO A 195 -14.19 7.82 6.17
N GLU A 196 -14.81 7.19 5.16
CA GLU A 196 -15.03 5.74 5.15
C GLU A 196 -13.79 4.94 4.70
N THR A 197 -12.76 5.58 4.14
CA THR A 197 -11.54 4.88 3.75
C THR A 197 -10.71 4.50 4.97
N VAL A 198 -10.34 3.23 5.09
CA VAL A 198 -9.55 2.76 6.24
C VAL A 198 -8.05 2.92 5.99
N ILE A 199 -7.38 3.67 6.87
CA ILE A 199 -5.92 3.80 6.84
C ILE A 199 -5.29 2.61 7.57
N GLN A 200 -4.75 1.65 6.82
CA GLN A 200 -4.15 0.45 7.41
C GLN A 200 -2.77 0.73 8.02
N ARG A 201 -2.11 1.82 7.60
CA ARG A 201 -0.75 2.15 8.06
C ARG A 201 -0.36 3.60 7.75
N LEU A 202 0.31 4.27 8.69
CA LEU A 202 0.77 5.66 8.56
C LEU A 202 2.19 5.84 8.01
N ALA A 203 3.08 4.88 8.26
CA ALA A 203 4.45 4.87 7.76
C ALA A 203 4.90 3.45 7.43
N ALA A 204 5.97 3.27 6.69
CA ALA A 204 6.48 1.92 6.43
C ALA A 204 7.48 1.47 7.51
N LYS A 205 7.80 0.17 7.52
CA LYS A 205 9.02 -0.33 8.16
C LYS A 205 10.10 -0.50 7.08
N GLY A 206 11.29 0.01 7.35
CA GLY A 206 12.43 -0.12 6.44
C GLY A 206 12.80 -1.59 6.16
N PRO A 207 13.36 -1.88 4.98
CA PRO A 207 13.84 -3.23 4.68
C PRO A 207 15.00 -3.61 5.61
N LYS A 208 15.20 -4.92 5.81
CA LYS A 208 16.41 -5.44 6.44
C LYS A 208 17.55 -5.35 5.42
N GLY A 209 18.59 -4.58 5.71
CA GLY A 209 19.74 -4.43 4.81
C GLY A 209 20.37 -3.05 4.90
N ARG A 210 21.20 -2.73 3.91
CA ARG A 210 21.84 -1.42 3.81
C ARG A 210 20.91 -0.40 3.16
N VAL A 211 20.59 0.65 3.91
CA VAL A 211 19.73 1.77 3.50
C VAL A 211 20.50 3.06 3.75
N LEU A 212 20.47 3.97 2.77
CA LEU A 212 21.06 5.31 2.90
C LEU A 212 20.12 6.27 3.63
N PHE A 213 18.81 6.02 3.52
CA PHE A 213 17.78 6.75 4.24
C PHE A 213 16.64 5.82 4.64
N CYS A 214 16.24 5.89 5.91
CA CYS A 214 15.07 5.21 6.45
C CYS A 214 14.59 5.91 7.72
N ASN A 215 13.32 6.34 7.73
CA ASN A 215 12.62 6.84 8.92
C ASN A 215 13.41 7.89 9.73
N TRP A 216 14.23 8.71 9.08
CA TRP A 216 15.09 9.72 9.73
C TRP A 216 15.98 9.16 10.86
N GLY A 217 16.33 7.87 10.79
CA GLY A 217 17.10 7.17 11.83
C GLY A 217 16.29 6.74 13.06
N LEU A 218 14.96 6.91 13.05
CA LEU A 218 14.06 6.54 14.14
C LEU A 218 13.49 5.13 13.97
N ASP A 219 13.07 4.51 15.07
CA ASP A 219 12.25 3.31 15.02
C ASP A 219 10.87 3.63 14.40
N TYR A 220 10.32 2.66 13.68
CA TYR A 220 8.98 2.77 13.09
C TYR A 220 7.92 3.25 14.10
N ARG A 221 7.94 2.74 15.33
CA ARG A 221 6.96 3.13 16.36
C ARG A 221 7.10 4.59 16.74
N GLN A 222 8.31 5.11 16.80
CA GLN A 222 8.55 6.52 17.12
C GLN A 222 8.00 7.43 16.03
N VAL A 223 8.17 7.07 14.76
CA VAL A 223 7.58 7.82 13.64
C VAL A 223 6.06 7.85 13.75
N VAL A 224 5.43 6.68 13.96
CA VAL A 224 3.96 6.60 14.12
C VAL A 224 3.47 7.40 15.31
N GLN A 225 4.12 7.27 16.48
CA GLN A 225 3.76 8.04 17.68
C GLN A 225 3.89 9.56 17.47
N THR A 226 4.86 9.99 16.68
CA THR A 226 5.05 11.41 16.38
C THR A 226 3.93 11.93 15.47
N ILE A 227 3.50 11.13 14.48
CA ILE A 227 2.33 11.43 13.66
C ILE A 227 1.07 11.50 14.53
N GLU A 228 0.80 10.48 15.34
CA GLU A 228 -0.38 10.43 16.23
C GLU A 228 -0.44 11.66 17.15
N LYS A 229 0.68 11.99 17.81
CA LYS A 229 0.78 13.19 18.65
C LYS A 229 0.51 14.47 17.88
N TYR A 230 1.00 14.60 16.65
CA TYR A 230 0.73 15.76 15.81
C TYR A 230 -0.77 15.87 15.47
N LEU A 231 -1.40 14.75 15.09
CA LEU A 231 -2.83 14.73 14.80
C LEU A 231 -3.66 15.16 16.03
N GLU A 232 -3.33 14.64 17.22
CA GLU A 232 -3.97 15.02 18.48
C GLU A 232 -3.74 16.51 18.83
N THR A 233 -2.49 16.98 18.71
CA THR A 233 -2.13 18.36 19.08
C THR A 233 -2.81 19.39 18.17
N MET A 234 -2.98 19.03 16.89
CA MET A 234 -3.58 19.90 15.88
C MET A 234 -5.09 19.68 15.71
N ASP A 235 -5.71 18.81 16.52
CA ASP A 235 -7.12 18.41 16.43
C ASP A 235 -7.53 17.97 15.01
N ILE A 236 -6.66 17.18 14.38
CA ILE A 236 -6.88 16.67 13.02
C ILE A 236 -7.71 15.40 13.06
N CYS A 237 -8.89 15.47 12.43
CA CYS A 237 -9.75 14.32 12.19
C CYS A 237 -9.73 13.94 10.70
N GLN A 238 -9.82 12.65 10.40
CA GLN A 238 -9.92 12.18 9.02
C GLN A 238 -11.14 12.78 8.33
N GLY A 239 -10.95 13.28 7.12
CA GLY A 239 -12.02 13.86 6.31
C GLY A 239 -12.55 15.21 6.79
N MET A 240 -11.89 15.89 7.73
CA MET A 240 -12.33 17.23 8.18
C MET A 240 -12.35 18.28 7.06
N ASP A 241 -11.56 18.08 6.00
CA ASP A 241 -11.53 18.91 4.78
C ASP A 241 -12.14 18.17 3.56
N PHE A 242 -12.91 17.10 3.77
CA PHE A 242 -13.61 16.37 2.72
C PHE A 242 -14.88 17.13 2.27
N ASN A 243 -14.75 18.03 1.30
CA ASN A 243 -15.83 18.93 0.83
C ASN A 243 -15.92 19.09 -0.70
N TYR A 244 -15.39 18.13 -1.45
CA TYR A 244 -15.12 18.26 -2.89
C TYR A 244 -15.76 17.17 -3.77
N LEU A 245 -16.58 16.28 -3.20
CA LEU A 245 -17.36 15.24 -3.89
C LEU A 245 -18.82 15.27 -3.47
#